data_AF-A0A151E4G9-F1
#
_entry.id   AF-A0A151E4G9-F1
#
_cell.length_a   1.000
_cell.length_b   1.000
_cell.length_c   1.000
_cell.angle_alpha   90.00
_cell.angle_beta   90.00
_cell.angle_gamma   90.00
#
_symmetry.space_group_name_H-M   'P 1'
#
loop_
_entity.id
_entity.type
_entity.pdbx_description
1 polymer ?
#
loop_
_entity_poly.entity_id
_entity_poly.type
_entity_poly.pdbx_seq_one_letter_code
_entity_poly.pdbx_strand_id
1 'polypeptide(L)'
;MLNVIGIGELLWDFLPEGKKLGGAPCNFIYHAHQQVAKGMVLSAVGDDELGREIMEELMQKNLFTALIHVNNNPANTVDVRLSQACILVESIMKTIYI
;
A
#
# COMPACT_ATOMS: atom_id res chain seq x y z
N MET A 1 8.56 -22.18 -8.83
CA MET A 1 8.14 -21.11 -7.90
C MET A 1 7.24 -20.17 -8.69
N LEU A 2 6.02 -19.87 -8.22
CA LEU A 2 5.07 -19.03 -8.94
C LEU A 2 5.47 -17.55 -8.78
N ASN A 3 5.53 -16.79 -9.87
CA ASN A 3 5.68 -15.34 -9.82
C ASN A 3 4.30 -14.70 -9.89
N VAL A 4 4.02 -13.78 -8.98
CA VAL A 4 2.75 -13.05 -8.94
C VAL A 4 3.08 -11.57 -8.87
N ILE A 5 2.50 -10.78 -9.78
CA ILE A 5 2.69 -9.33 -9.84
C ILE A 5 1.35 -8.67 -9.59
N GLY A 6 1.29 -7.82 -8.56
CA GLY A 6 0.16 -6.95 -8.28
C GLY A 6 0.46 -5.59 -8.86
N ILE A 7 -0.44 -5.06 -9.67
CA ILE A 7 -0.31 -3.75 -10.30
C ILE A 7 -1.39 -2.85 -9.70
N GLY A 8 -0.99 -1.67 -9.25
CA GLY A 8 -1.91 -0.64 -8.81
C GLY A 8 -1.34 0.17 -7.66
N GLU A 9 -2.23 0.74 -6.86
CA GLU A 9 -1.88 1.73 -5.86
C GLU A 9 -1.15 1.15 -4.64
N LEU A 10 -0.21 1.93 -4.11
CA LEU A 10 0.33 1.82 -2.77
C LEU A 10 -0.06 3.06 -1.99
N LEU A 11 -0.62 2.89 -0.80
CA LEU A 11 -1.15 4.00 -0.02
C LEU A 11 -1.14 3.72 1.48
N TRP A 12 -1.34 4.78 2.26
CA TRP A 12 -1.65 4.68 3.68
C TRP A 12 -3.14 4.76 3.94
N ASP A 13 -3.71 3.75 4.60
CA ASP A 13 -5.04 3.81 5.21
C ASP A 13 -4.90 4.42 6.61
N PHE A 14 -5.33 5.66 6.78
CA PHE A 14 -5.43 6.32 8.08
C PHE A 14 -6.71 5.90 8.79
N LEU A 15 -6.61 4.84 9.60
CA LEU A 15 -7.69 4.37 10.47
C LEU A 15 -7.68 5.13 11.80
N PRO A 16 -8.81 5.15 12.54
CA PRO A 16 -8.88 5.77 13.87
C PRO A 16 -7.82 5.24 14.85
N GLU A 17 -7.44 3.96 14.73
CA GLU A 17 -6.47 3.30 15.61
C GLU A 17 -5.00 3.50 15.16
N GLY A 18 -4.79 4.15 14.01
CA GLY A 18 -3.48 4.42 13.43
C GLY A 18 -3.36 4.01 11.97
N LYS A 19 -2.29 4.45 11.31
CA LYS A 19 -2.06 4.17 9.89
C LYS A 19 -1.76 2.69 9.63
N LYS A 20 -2.26 2.17 8.52
CA LYS A 20 -1.97 0.83 8.00
C LYS A 20 -1.59 0.91 6.53
N LEU A 21 -0.60 0.10 6.13
CA LEU A 21 -0.25 0.00 4.72
C LEU A 21 -1.45 -0.60 3.97
N GLY A 22 -1.92 0.14 2.97
CA GLY A 22 -3.07 -0.20 2.15
C GLY A 22 -2.69 -0.46 0.69
N GLY A 23 -3.72 -0.54 -0.15
CA GLY A 23 -3.61 -0.90 -1.57
C GLY A 23 -4.00 -2.35 -1.78
N ALA A 24 -5.11 -2.57 -2.51
CA ALA A 24 -5.65 -3.92 -2.73
C ALA A 24 -4.64 -4.86 -3.45
N PRO A 25 -3.90 -4.39 -4.48
CA PRO A 25 -2.86 -5.21 -5.12
C PRO A 25 -1.74 -5.60 -4.16
N CYS A 26 -1.28 -4.66 -3.33
CA CYS A 26 -0.22 -4.93 -2.33
C CYS A 26 -0.67 -5.97 -1.30
N ASN A 27 -1.91 -5.82 -0.78
CA ASN A 27 -2.47 -6.78 0.17
C ASN A 27 -2.58 -8.19 -0.43
N PHE A 28 -3.03 -8.30 -1.68
CA PHE A 28 -3.07 -9.59 -2.38
C PHE A 28 -1.66 -10.20 -2.52
N ILE A 29 -0.67 -9.39 -2.90
CA ILE A 29 0.71 -9.84 -3.09
C ILE A 29 1.36 -10.25 -1.78
N TYR A 30 1.09 -9.54 -0.69
CA TYR A 30 1.51 -9.94 0.66
C TYR A 30 1.00 -11.35 0.99
N HIS A 31 -0.29 -11.62 0.80
CA HIS A 31 -0.85 -12.93 1.08
C HIS A 31 -0.32 -14.02 0.13
N ALA A 32 -0.14 -13.71 -1.16
CA ALA A 32 0.47 -14.65 -2.10
C ALA A 32 1.91 -14.98 -1.70
N HIS A 33 2.68 -13.98 -1.24
CA HIS A 33 4.06 -14.16 -0.78
C HIS A 33 4.14 -15.08 0.44
N GLN A 34 3.24 -14.91 1.41
CA GLN A 34 3.11 -15.80 2.57
C GLN A 34 2.78 -17.25 2.18
N GLN A 35 2.23 -17.48 0.97
CA GLN A 35 1.94 -18.80 0.40
C GLN A 35 3.03 -19.29 -0.56
N VAL A 36 4.29 -18.89 -0.34
CA VAL A 36 5.48 -19.37 -1.07
C VAL A 36 5.56 -18.87 -2.53
N ALA A 37 4.72 -17.92 -2.93
CA ALA A 37 4.89 -17.24 -4.20
C ALA A 37 6.01 -16.18 -4.13
N LYS A 38 6.65 -15.93 -5.26
CA LYS A 38 7.50 -14.74 -5.43
C LYS A 38 6.58 -13.57 -5.79
N GLY A 39 6.12 -12.87 -4.77
CA GLY A 39 5.24 -11.70 -4.89
C GLY A 39 6.02 -10.42 -5.21
N MET A 40 5.51 -9.64 -6.16
CA MET A 40 6.09 -8.33 -6.54
C MET A 40 4.97 -7.31 -6.72
N VAL A 41 5.24 -6.05 -6.38
CA VAL A 41 4.30 -4.95 -6.58
C VAL A 41 4.88 -4.00 -7.63
N LEU A 42 4.13 -3.74 -8.71
CA LEU A 42 4.41 -2.71 -9.71
C LEU A 42 3.52 -1.51 -9.40
N SER A 43 4.13 -0.40 -8.98
CA SER A 43 3.42 0.77 -8.47
C SER A 43 4.32 2.01 -8.46
N ALA A 44 3.80 3.12 -7.95
CA ALA A 44 4.54 4.33 -7.68
C ALA A 44 4.23 4.89 -6.29
N VAL A 45 5.22 5.52 -5.68
CA VAL A 45 5.12 6.23 -4.40
C VAL A 45 5.72 7.63 -4.52
N GLY A 46 5.29 8.54 -3.65
CA GLY A 46 5.83 9.89 -3.60
C GLY A 46 7.22 9.97 -2.98
N ASP A 47 8.03 10.95 -3.41
CA ASP A 47 9.32 11.30 -2.78
C ASP A 47 9.09 12.18 -1.53
N ASP A 48 8.34 11.65 -0.58
CA ASP A 48 8.05 12.28 0.70
C ASP A 48 8.24 11.29 1.86
N GLU A 49 8.04 11.75 3.09
CA GLU A 49 8.18 10.93 4.29
C GLU A 49 7.27 9.69 4.25
N LEU A 50 5.99 9.88 3.87
CA LEU A 50 5.02 8.79 3.80
C LEU A 50 5.38 7.76 2.74
N GLY A 51 5.90 8.17 1.59
CA GLY A 51 6.38 7.28 0.54
C GLY A 51 7.61 6.49 0.97
N ARG A 52 8.54 7.10 1.71
CA ARG A 52 9.69 6.39 2.31
C ARG A 52 9.24 5.35 3.32
N GLU A 53 8.29 5.69 4.20
CA GLU A 53 7.72 4.74 5.16
C GLU A 53 7.00 3.56 4.46
N ILE A 54 6.32 3.78 3.33
CA ILE A 54 5.73 2.68 2.53
C ILE A 54 6.83 1.71 2.10
N MET A 55 7.94 2.22 1.57
CA MET A 55 9.07 1.40 1.14
C MET A 55 9.67 0.62 2.31
N GLU A 56 9.80 1.25 3.48
CA GLU A 56 10.27 0.60 4.71
C GLU A 56 9.36 -0.53 5.18
N GLU A 57 8.04 -0.32 5.23
CA GLU A 57 7.07 -1.37 5.58
C GLU A 57 7.12 -2.55 4.62
N LEU A 58 7.23 -2.29 3.31
CA LEU A 58 7.34 -3.35 2.30
C LEU A 58 8.61 -4.18 2.50
N MET A 59 9.74 -3.53 2.78
CA MET A 59 11.00 -4.21 3.10
C MET A 59 10.90 -5.04 4.37
N GLN A 60 10.26 -4.52 5.43
CA GLN A 60 10.02 -5.28 6.67
C GLN A 60 9.13 -6.51 6.45
N LYS A 61 8.20 -6.44 5.49
CA LYS A 61 7.36 -7.58 5.07
C LYS A 61 8.04 -8.51 4.07
N ASN A 62 9.32 -8.30 3.76
CA ASN A 62 10.12 -9.05 2.77
C ASN A 62 9.53 -9.04 1.35
N LEU A 63 8.78 -8.00 0.99
CA LEU A 63 8.24 -7.85 -0.35
C LEU A 63 9.27 -7.24 -1.30
N PHE A 64 9.24 -7.67 -2.57
CA PHE A 64 10.14 -7.16 -3.59
C PHE A 64 9.70 -5.75 -4.06
N THR A 65 10.58 -4.76 -3.86
CA THR A 65 10.27 -3.33 -4.10
C THR A 65 10.91 -2.74 -5.35
N ALA A 66 11.72 -3.48 -6.10
CA ALA A 66 12.49 -2.91 -7.22
C ALA A 66 11.63 -2.50 -8.44
N LEU A 67 10.33 -2.81 -8.43
CA LEU A 67 9.36 -2.38 -9.45
C LEU A 67 8.54 -1.15 -8.99
N ILE A 68 8.91 -0.52 -7.88
CA ILE A 68 8.22 0.66 -7.39
C ILE A 68 8.95 1.91 -7.86
N HIS A 69 8.26 2.78 -8.59
CA HIS A 69 8.79 4.06 -9.03
C HIS A 69 8.60 5.13 -7.94
N VAL A 70 9.65 5.89 -7.65
CA VAL A 70 9.55 7.08 -6.79
C VAL A 70 9.32 8.30 -7.69
N ASN A 71 8.25 9.05 -7.44
CA ASN A 71 7.86 10.21 -8.23
C ASN A 71 7.76 11.49 -7.38
N ASN A 72 7.53 12.64 -8.02
CA ASN A 72 7.46 13.94 -7.34
C ASN A 72 6.07 14.29 -6.79
N ASN A 73 5.11 13.35 -6.82
CA ASN A 73 3.79 13.58 -6.26
C ASN A 73 3.76 13.20 -4.78
N PRO A 74 2.79 13.70 -3.99
CA PRO A 74 2.60 13.21 -2.63
C PRO A 74 2.25 11.71 -2.61
N ALA A 75 2.66 11.01 -1.56
CA ALA A 75 2.23 9.62 -1.35
C ALA A 75 0.70 9.54 -1.26
N ASN A 76 0.15 8.47 -1.85
CA ASN A 76 -1.29 8.23 -1.83
C ASN A 76 -1.75 7.95 -0.39
N THR A 77 -2.87 8.54 0.02
CA THR A 77 -3.44 8.28 1.36
C THR A 77 -4.96 8.20 1.28
N VAL A 78 -5.54 7.45 2.21
CA VAL A 78 -6.97 7.34 2.43
C VAL A 78 -7.28 7.64 3.89
N ASP A 79 -8.10 8.66 4.14
CA ASP A 79 -8.63 8.93 5.47
C ASP A 79 -9.90 8.08 5.67
N VAL A 80 -9.86 7.13 6.62
CA VAL A 80 -10.95 6.19 6.89
C VAL A 80 -11.72 6.62 8.13
N ARG A 81 -13.02 6.87 7.98
CA ARG A 81 -13.92 7.18 9.10
C ARG A 81 -14.88 6.04 9.37
N LEU A 82 -14.84 5.54 10.60
CA LEU A 82 -15.74 4.48 11.09
C LEU A 82 -16.78 5.07 12.03
N SER A 83 -17.98 4.50 12.00
CA SER A 83 -19.01 4.74 13.03
C SER A 83 -18.67 3.96 14.30
N GLN A 84 -19.43 4.20 15.39
CA GLN A 84 -19.30 3.43 16.64
C GLN A 84 -19.53 1.92 16.45
N ALA A 85 -20.21 1.49 15.38
CA ALA A 85 -20.42 0.09 15.04
C ALA A 85 -19.34 -0.48 14.10
N CYS A 86 -18.22 0.23 13.91
CA CYS A 86 -17.13 -0.12 12.96
C CYS A 86 -17.59 -0.25 11.49
N ILE A 87 -18.72 0.38 11.15
CA ILE A 87 -19.18 0.49 9.75
C ILE A 87 -18.49 1.69 9.13
N LEU A 88 -17.93 1.51 7.94
CA LEU A 88 -17.35 2.59 7.14
C LEU A 88 -18.41 3.67 6.87
N VAL A 89 -18.10 4.91 7.24
CA VAL A 89 -18.97 6.07 7.03
C VAL A 89 -18.47 6.90 5.86
N GLU A 90 -17.16 7.07 5.75
CA GLU A 90 -16.55 7.91 4.72
C GLU A 90 -15.12 7.44 4.43
N SER A 91 -14.72 7.53 3.16
CA SER A 91 -13.36 7.33 2.69
C SER A 91 -12.98 8.50 1.80
N ILE A 92 -11.91 9.21 2.16
CA ILE A 92 -11.40 10.35 1.37
C ILE A 92 -10.05 9.97 0.80
N MET A 93 -10.00 9.77 -0.51
CA MET A 93 -8.80 9.38 -1.23
C MET A 93 -8.07 10.61 -1.77
N LYS A 94 -6.80 10.78 -1.38
CA LYS A 94 -5.92 11.81 -1.93
C LYS A 94 -5.10 11.16 -3.04
N THR A 95 -5.35 11.64 -4.27
CA THR A 95 -4.80 11.30 -5.60
C THR A 95 -4.02 9.99 -5.73
N ILE A 96 -4.39 9.13 -6.68
CA ILE A 96 -3.69 7.87 -6.96
C ILE A 96 -2.70 8.04 -8.11
N TYR A 97 -1.45 7.67 -7.86
CA TYR A 97 -0.46 7.39 -8.90
C TYR A 97 -0.08 5.91 -8.87
N ILE A 98 0.04 5.29 -10.04
CA ILE A 98 0.47 3.90 -10.26
C ILE A 98 1.79 3.93 -11.04
#